data_AF-A0A7R9DSN8-F1
#
_entry.id   AF-A0A7R9DSN8-F1
#
_cell.length_a   1.000
_cell.length_b   1.000
_cell.length_c   1.000
_cell.angle_alpha   90.00
_cell.angle_beta   90.00
_cell.angle_gamma   90.00
#
_symmetry.space_group_name_H-M   'P 1'
#
loop_
_entity.id
_entity.type
_entity.pdbx_description
1 polymer ?
#
loop_
_entity_poly.entity_id
_entity_poly.type
_entity_poly.pdbx_seq_one_letter_code
_entity_poly.pdbx_strand_id
1 'polypeptide(L)'
;MEGLLEDGDDFADFRLKVSELIKDMVFIVGSSNCFRQMFLSLQTPGVTWDSSEAALFVMQAVAKNILPLLLLLMLLSCREENDVVPKVVEAILNLPENTHVAVRHTSVLLLGELCEWIEKHPQSLEPVLNFLLYCLQQPKMASVSANSLQSICSACRDHMAVHFSGLVQIIQSLDTFSISNEAAIGLLKGVSVILGRMPTDQIQQAMKEICWIQITPLCQLVENDVKTEKGTKSDPALWLDRLAAIFRHTNVGVENGQIHPCQGVITEVTAVVSLTGEWEQ
;
A
#
# COMPACT_ATOMS: atom_id res chain seq x y z
N MET A 1 20.28 -16.01 10.31
CA MET A 1 19.69 -15.25 9.19
C MET A 1 19.54 -13.82 9.69
N GLU A 2 20.53 -12.96 9.42
CA GLU A 2 20.69 -11.62 10.04
C GLU A 2 19.97 -10.48 9.27
N GLY A 3 19.25 -10.81 8.20
CA GLY A 3 18.61 -9.87 7.30
C GLY A 3 17.17 -10.23 6.97
N LEU A 4 16.58 -9.48 6.03
CA LEU A 4 15.31 -9.85 5.41
C LEU A 4 15.50 -11.07 4.52
N LEU A 5 14.42 -11.83 4.31
CA LEU A 5 14.40 -12.88 3.30
C LEU A 5 14.51 -12.23 1.92
N GLU A 6 15.39 -12.75 1.07
CA GLU A 6 15.55 -12.27 -0.30
C GLU A 6 14.52 -12.93 -1.22
N ASP A 7 13.97 -12.15 -2.15
CA ASP A 7 13.05 -12.67 -3.15
C ASP A 7 13.77 -13.69 -4.05
N GLY A 8 13.16 -14.86 -4.25
CA GLY A 8 13.75 -15.98 -5.01
C GLY A 8 14.56 -16.98 -4.17
N ASP A 9 14.63 -16.82 -2.84
CA ASP A 9 15.10 -17.87 -1.93
C ASP A 9 14.09 -19.03 -1.86
N ASP A 10 14.57 -20.28 -1.96
CA ASP A 10 13.75 -21.50 -1.78
C ASP A 10 12.93 -21.45 -0.49
N PHE A 11 13.48 -20.84 0.56
CA PHE A 11 12.77 -20.67 1.83
C PHE A 11 11.68 -19.59 1.76
N ALA A 12 11.88 -18.50 1.01
CA ALA A 12 10.83 -17.51 0.77
C ALA A 12 9.66 -18.13 -0.03
N ASP A 13 9.97 -18.91 -1.06
CA ASP A 13 8.98 -19.66 -1.85
C ASP A 13 8.22 -20.68 -1.01
N PHE A 14 8.93 -21.40 -0.12
CA PHE A 14 8.30 -22.29 0.85
C PHE A 14 7.33 -21.53 1.75
N ARG A 15 7.73 -20.37 2.28
CA ARG A 15 6.86 -19.54 3.14
C ARG A 15 5.63 -19.05 2.40
N LEU A 16 5.76 -18.61 1.14
CA LEU A 16 4.61 -18.23 0.32
C LEU A 16 3.62 -19.40 0.18
N LYS A 17 4.10 -20.61 -0.12
CA LYS A 17 3.25 -21.82 -0.19
C LYS A 17 2.58 -22.13 1.16
N VAL A 18 3.29 -21.95 2.27
CA VAL A 18 2.71 -22.12 3.62
C VAL A 18 1.63 -21.07 3.90
N SER A 19 1.84 -19.81 3.53
CA SER A 19 0.83 -18.75 3.66
C SER A 19 -0.44 -19.08 2.88
N GLU A 20 -0.32 -19.54 1.63
CA GLU A 20 -1.48 -19.94 0.82
C GLU A 20 -2.20 -21.15 1.44
N LEU A 21 -1.47 -22.16 1.92
CA LEU A 21 -2.06 -23.29 2.63
C LEU A 21 -2.80 -22.87 3.91
N ILE A 22 -2.26 -21.92 4.67
CA ILE A 22 -2.93 -21.37 5.85
C ILE A 22 -4.24 -20.70 5.44
N LYS A 23 -4.24 -19.88 4.38
CA LYS A 23 -5.45 -19.22 3.88
C LYS A 23 -6.51 -20.23 3.44
N ASP A 24 -6.10 -21.33 2.83
CA ASP A 24 -7.02 -22.39 2.39
C ASP A 24 -7.61 -23.21 3.55
N MET A 25 -6.88 -23.38 4.66
CA MET A 25 -7.30 -24.24 5.77
C MET A 25 -7.87 -23.47 6.97
N VAL A 26 -7.67 -22.15 7.05
CA VAL A 26 -8.02 -21.36 8.24
C VAL A 26 -9.52 -21.39 8.56
N PHE A 27 -10.39 -21.62 7.56
CA PHE A 27 -11.84 -21.72 7.80
C PHE A 27 -12.23 -22.89 8.72
N ILE A 28 -11.38 -23.93 8.83
CA ILE A 28 -11.62 -25.10 9.69
C ILE A 28 -11.34 -24.75 11.16
N VAL A 29 -10.25 -24.00 11.42
CA VAL A 29 -9.78 -23.64 12.78
C VAL A 29 -10.45 -22.34 13.28
N GLY A 30 -10.85 -21.47 12.35
CA GLY A 30 -11.34 -20.12 12.57
C GLY A 30 -10.21 -19.09 12.57
N SER A 31 -10.29 -18.09 11.69
CA SER A 31 -9.26 -17.04 11.54
C SER A 31 -9.04 -16.25 12.82
N SER A 32 -10.11 -15.88 13.53
CA SER A 32 -10.03 -15.19 14.82
C SER A 32 -9.30 -16.01 15.89
N ASN A 33 -9.55 -17.32 15.95
CA ASN A 33 -8.89 -18.22 16.89
C ASN A 33 -7.40 -18.33 16.58
N CYS A 34 -7.05 -18.56 15.31
CA CYS A 34 -5.66 -18.63 14.86
C CYS A 34 -4.90 -17.35 15.20
N PHE A 35 -5.46 -16.19 14.83
CA PHE A 35 -4.87 -14.88 15.10
C PHE A 35 -4.67 -14.63 16.59
N ARG A 36 -5.67 -14.93 17.42
CA ARG A 36 -5.59 -14.80 18.88
C ARG A 36 -4.51 -15.72 19.47
N GLN A 37 -4.42 -16.96 19.03
CA GLN A 37 -3.41 -17.89 19.54
C GLN A 37 -1.99 -17.42 19.20
N MET A 38 -1.77 -16.94 17.97
CA MET A 38 -0.46 -16.39 17.59
C MET A 38 -0.12 -15.14 18.42
N PHE A 39 -1.09 -14.26 18.69
CA PHE A 39 -0.88 -13.12 19.57
C PHE A 39 -0.52 -13.52 21.00
N LEU A 40 -1.17 -14.56 21.56
CA LEU A 40 -0.82 -15.07 22.89
C LEU A 40 0.59 -15.65 22.92
N SER A 41 1.03 -16.32 21.86
CA SER A 41 2.41 -16.81 21.74
C SER A 41 3.43 -15.66 21.83
N LEU A 42 3.13 -14.50 21.22
CA LEU A 42 3.99 -13.30 21.30
C LEU A 42 4.13 -12.72 22.72
N GLN A 43 3.17 -12.98 23.60
CA GLN A 43 3.20 -12.50 25.00
C GLN A 43 4.01 -13.41 25.93
N THR A 44 4.47 -14.56 25.44
CA THR A 44 5.25 -15.50 26.26
C THR A 44 6.60 -14.86 26.63
N PRO A 45 7.03 -14.92 27.91
CA PRO A 45 8.32 -14.39 28.30
C PRO A 45 9.48 -15.07 27.55
N GLY A 46 10.43 -14.27 27.04
CA GLY A 46 11.64 -14.79 26.41
C GLY A 46 11.46 -15.30 24.96
N VAL A 47 10.37 -14.92 24.28
CA VAL A 47 10.18 -15.23 22.85
C VAL A 47 11.30 -14.58 22.04
N THR A 48 11.92 -15.39 21.18
CA THR A 48 12.99 -14.95 20.29
C THR A 48 12.43 -14.16 19.10
N TRP A 49 13.27 -13.35 18.45
CA TRP A 49 12.81 -12.50 17.34
C TRP A 49 12.28 -13.33 16.16
N ASP A 50 12.86 -14.49 15.88
CA ASP A 50 12.49 -15.41 14.80
C ASP A 50 11.16 -16.09 15.09
N SER A 51 10.93 -16.51 16.34
CA SER A 51 9.61 -17.00 16.79
C SER A 51 8.55 -15.91 16.72
N SER A 52 8.92 -14.66 17.05
CA SER A 52 8.00 -13.52 16.95
C SER A 52 7.63 -13.22 15.50
N GLU A 53 8.62 -13.21 14.61
CA GLU A 53 8.44 -13.02 13.17
C GLU A 53 7.53 -14.10 12.57
N ALA A 54 7.76 -15.37 12.91
CA ALA A 54 6.95 -16.47 12.43
C ALA A 54 5.48 -16.38 12.89
N ALA A 55 5.24 -15.98 14.14
CA ALA A 55 3.89 -15.76 14.65
C ALA A 55 3.20 -14.59 13.90
N LEU A 56 3.91 -13.47 13.70
CA LEU A 56 3.39 -12.33 12.92
C LEU A 56 3.11 -12.72 11.46
N PHE A 57 3.92 -13.58 10.86
CA PHE A 57 3.72 -14.09 9.51
C PHE A 57 2.42 -14.91 9.39
N VAL A 58 2.15 -15.79 10.35
CA VAL A 58 0.89 -16.54 10.39
C VAL A 58 -0.30 -15.60 10.62
N MET A 59 -0.16 -14.62 11.51
CA MET A 59 -1.17 -13.58 11.74
C MET A 59 -1.48 -12.80 10.47
N GLN A 60 -0.45 -12.42 9.71
CA GLN A 60 -0.54 -11.71 8.44
C GLN A 60 -1.30 -12.52 7.39
N ALA A 61 -1.06 -13.84 7.30
CA ALA A 61 -1.77 -14.71 6.36
C ALA A 61 -3.28 -14.80 6.63
N VAL A 62 -3.71 -14.69 7.90
CA VAL A 62 -5.13 -14.83 8.28
C VAL A 62 -5.85 -13.49 8.47
N ALA A 63 -5.13 -12.37 8.55
CA ALA A 63 -5.65 -11.06 8.95
C ALA A 63 -6.89 -10.60 8.18
N LYS A 64 -6.86 -10.67 6.83
CA LYS A 64 -8.00 -10.28 5.98
C LYS A 64 -9.27 -11.11 6.21
N ASN A 65 -9.13 -12.36 6.64
CA ASN A 65 -10.27 -13.26 6.84
C ASN A 65 -10.94 -13.10 8.21
N ILE A 66 -10.38 -12.27 9.09
CA ILE A 66 -10.92 -12.04 10.44
C ILE A 66 -12.16 -11.12 10.38
N LEU A 67 -12.19 -10.16 9.45
CA LEU A 67 -13.20 -9.10 9.40
C LEU A 67 -14.53 -9.49 8.73
N PRO A 68 -14.59 -10.37 7.70
CA PRO A 68 -15.85 -10.86 7.15
C PRO A 68 -16.75 -11.53 8.20
N LEU A 69 -16.16 -12.20 9.20
CA LEU A 69 -16.89 -12.76 10.34
C LEU A 69 -17.38 -11.66 11.29
N LEU A 70 -16.60 -10.60 11.44
CA LEU A 70 -16.86 -9.45 12.32
C LEU A 70 -18.05 -8.60 11.81
N LEU A 71 -18.25 -8.53 10.49
CA LEU A 71 -19.42 -7.88 9.89
C LEU A 71 -20.71 -8.65 10.18
N LEU A 72 -20.65 -9.99 10.19
CA LEU A 72 -21.78 -10.85 10.55
C LEU A 72 -22.08 -10.79 12.07
N LEU A 73 -21.06 -10.72 12.91
CA LEU A 73 -21.20 -10.62 14.37
C LEU A 73 -21.62 -9.23 14.86
N MET A 74 -21.20 -8.16 14.17
CA MET A 74 -21.72 -6.80 14.43
C MET A 74 -23.22 -6.68 14.18
N LEU A 75 -23.77 -7.39 13.19
CA LEU A 75 -25.21 -7.49 12.97
C LEU A 75 -25.94 -8.28 14.07
N LEU A 76 -25.23 -9.13 14.82
CA LEU A 76 -25.76 -9.97 15.89
C LEU A 76 -25.53 -9.42 17.31
N SER A 77 -24.98 -8.20 17.45
CA SER A 77 -24.63 -7.59 18.75
C SER A 77 -23.63 -8.40 19.60
N CYS A 78 -22.87 -9.32 18.99
CA CYS A 78 -21.81 -10.06 19.65
C CYS A 78 -20.53 -9.20 19.64
N ARG A 79 -20.41 -8.32 20.65
CA ARG A 79 -19.37 -7.29 20.76
C ARG A 79 -17.95 -7.79 21.05
N GLU A 80 -17.76 -9.09 21.33
CA GLU A 80 -16.60 -9.57 22.09
C GLU A 80 -15.55 -10.39 21.32
N GLU A 81 -15.67 -10.58 20.00
CA GLU A 81 -14.78 -11.55 19.34
C GLU A 81 -13.40 -11.04 18.92
N ASN A 82 -13.07 -9.74 19.05
CA ASN A 82 -11.75 -9.29 18.63
C ASN A 82 -11.11 -8.13 19.41
N ASP A 83 -10.94 -8.34 20.71
CA ASP A 83 -10.08 -7.49 21.56
C ASP A 83 -8.59 -7.55 21.17
N VAL A 84 -8.21 -8.40 20.21
CA VAL A 84 -6.81 -8.66 19.87
C VAL A 84 -6.30 -7.71 18.81
N VAL A 85 -7.05 -7.48 17.72
CA VAL A 85 -6.61 -6.58 16.63
C VAL A 85 -6.23 -5.17 17.12
N PRO A 86 -7.02 -4.48 17.97
CA PRO A 86 -6.62 -3.17 18.49
C PRO A 86 -5.28 -3.22 19.24
N LYS A 87 -5.06 -4.26 20.06
CA LYS A 87 -3.82 -4.46 20.82
C LYS A 87 -2.63 -4.77 19.90
N VAL A 88 -2.86 -5.50 18.82
CA VAL A 88 -1.83 -5.79 17.81
C VAL A 88 -1.43 -4.52 17.07
N VAL A 89 -2.40 -3.71 16.63
CA VAL A 89 -2.12 -2.42 15.99
C VAL A 89 -1.35 -1.52 16.94
N GLU A 90 -1.79 -1.38 18.18
CA GLU A 90 -1.09 -0.60 19.20
C GLU A 90 0.34 -1.11 19.45
N ALA A 91 0.54 -2.43 19.53
CA ALA A 91 1.87 -3.01 19.71
C ALA A 91 2.79 -2.74 18.51
N ILE A 92 2.27 -2.81 17.28
CA ILE A 92 3.03 -2.52 16.06
C ILE A 92 3.48 -1.05 16.03
N LEU A 93 2.57 -0.13 16.35
CA LEU A 93 2.87 1.31 16.36
C LEU A 93 3.89 1.70 17.43
N ASN A 94 3.97 0.93 18.51
CA ASN A 94 4.90 1.15 19.62
C ASN A 94 6.14 0.23 19.57
N LEU A 95 6.46 -0.38 18.41
CA LEU A 95 7.64 -1.23 18.27
C LEU A 95 8.94 -0.46 18.59
N PRO A 96 9.75 -0.93 19.55
CA PRO A 96 11.04 -0.32 19.89
C PRO A 96 11.98 -0.18 18.68
N GLU A 97 12.79 0.88 18.63
CA GLU A 97 13.74 1.11 17.52
C GLU A 97 14.71 -0.06 17.31
N ASN A 98 15.11 -0.74 18.39
CA ASN A 98 16.00 -1.90 18.36
C ASN A 98 15.31 -3.23 17.96
N THR A 99 14.03 -3.20 17.58
CA THR A 99 13.31 -4.39 17.08
C THR A 99 14.02 -4.96 15.86
N HIS A 100 14.17 -6.29 15.82
CA HIS A 100 14.79 -6.98 14.69
C HIS A 100 14.13 -6.62 13.36
N VAL A 101 14.94 -6.42 12.32
CA VAL A 101 14.50 -5.93 11.01
C VAL A 101 13.38 -6.79 10.40
N ALA A 102 13.48 -8.12 10.52
CA ALA A 102 12.46 -9.05 10.01
C ALA A 102 11.12 -8.94 10.77
N VAL A 103 11.16 -8.76 12.09
CA VAL A 103 9.95 -8.57 12.92
C VAL A 103 9.25 -7.27 12.52
N ARG A 104 10.01 -6.17 12.35
CA ARG A 104 9.48 -4.89 11.90
C ARG A 104 8.87 -5.00 10.49
N HIS A 105 9.57 -5.65 9.57
CA HIS A 105 9.08 -5.87 8.20
C HIS A 105 7.74 -6.61 8.17
N THR A 106 7.66 -7.76 8.85
CA THR A 106 6.44 -8.56 8.91
C THR A 106 5.32 -7.83 9.66
N SER A 107 5.66 -6.99 10.63
CA SER A 107 4.68 -6.10 11.31
C SER A 107 4.09 -5.06 10.37
N VAL A 108 4.89 -4.46 9.48
CA VAL A 108 4.40 -3.53 8.46
C VAL A 108 3.46 -4.24 7.48
N LEU A 109 3.82 -5.45 7.01
CA LEU A 109 2.93 -6.28 6.18
C LEU A 109 1.60 -6.55 6.87
N LEU A 110 1.64 -6.99 8.13
CA LEU A 110 0.45 -7.27 8.92
C LEU A 110 -0.43 -6.02 9.07
N LEU A 111 0.18 -4.85 9.30
CA LEU A 111 -0.56 -3.60 9.39
C LEU A 111 -1.30 -3.26 8.08
N GLY A 112 -0.67 -3.51 6.93
CA GLY A 112 -1.30 -3.39 5.61
C GLY A 112 -2.49 -4.34 5.40
N GLU A 113 -2.41 -5.58 5.92
CA GLU A 113 -3.51 -6.56 5.86
C GLU A 113 -4.67 -6.21 6.81
N LEU A 114 -4.44 -5.39 7.83
CA LEU A 114 -5.45 -4.90 8.77
C LEU A 114 -6.17 -3.62 8.28
N CYS A 115 -6.02 -3.25 7.00
CA CYS A 115 -6.55 -2.02 6.43
C CYS A 115 -8.07 -1.84 6.58
N GLU A 116 -8.85 -2.92 6.45
CA GLU A 116 -10.29 -2.90 6.65
C GLU A 116 -10.69 -2.68 8.13
N TRP A 117 -9.85 -3.10 9.09
CA TRP A 117 -10.11 -2.80 10.49
C TRP A 117 -9.84 -1.32 10.77
N ILE A 118 -8.78 -0.77 10.19
CA ILE A 118 -8.40 0.65 10.30
C ILE A 118 -9.48 1.55 9.70
N GLU A 119 -10.07 1.16 8.58
CA GLU A 119 -11.20 1.88 7.96
C GLU A 119 -12.38 2.05 8.93
N LYS A 120 -12.68 1.04 9.74
CA LYS A 120 -13.72 1.07 10.78
C LYS A 120 -13.29 1.76 12.07
N HIS A 121 -12.02 2.10 12.22
CA HIS A 121 -11.46 2.79 13.38
C HIS A 121 -10.64 4.01 12.95
N PRO A 122 -11.28 5.08 12.43
CA PRO A 122 -10.60 6.24 11.87
C PRO A 122 -9.62 6.92 12.83
N GLN A 123 -9.82 6.81 14.14
CA GLN A 123 -8.90 7.32 15.17
C GLN A 123 -7.49 6.69 15.11
N SER A 124 -7.37 5.50 14.51
CA SER A 124 -6.09 4.82 14.32
C SER A 124 -5.37 5.21 13.03
N LEU A 125 -6.07 5.87 12.10
CA LEU A 125 -5.55 6.14 10.76
C LEU A 125 -4.31 7.04 10.78
N GLU A 126 -4.38 8.20 11.45
CA GLU A 126 -3.25 9.14 11.49
C GLU A 126 -1.99 8.54 12.15
N PRO A 127 -2.06 7.86 13.31
CA PRO A 127 -0.94 7.11 13.86
C PRO A 127 -0.35 6.07 12.90
N VAL A 128 -1.20 5.33 12.18
CA VAL A 128 -0.78 4.35 11.18
C VAL A 128 -0.05 5.02 10.02
N LEU A 129 -0.59 6.10 9.47
CA LEU A 129 0.04 6.85 8.40
C LEU A 129 1.43 7.35 8.85
N ASN A 130 1.53 7.96 10.03
CA ASN A 130 2.81 8.45 10.57
C ASN A 130 3.84 7.33 10.71
N PHE A 131 3.43 6.16 11.21
CA PHE A 131 4.30 4.98 11.31
C PHE A 131 4.77 4.49 9.94
N LEU A 132 3.86 4.38 8.96
CA LEU A 132 4.22 3.96 7.60
C LEU A 132 5.13 4.99 6.92
N LEU A 133 4.91 6.28 7.11
CA LEU A 133 5.80 7.33 6.59
C LEU A 133 7.21 7.23 7.16
N TYR A 134 7.32 6.97 8.46
CA TYR A 134 8.62 6.70 9.11
C TYR A 134 9.30 5.46 8.50
N CYS A 135 8.56 4.37 8.28
CA CYS A 135 9.09 3.18 7.62
C CYS A 135 9.45 3.41 6.16
N LEU A 136 8.72 4.26 5.43
CA LEU A 136 8.96 4.57 4.03
C LEU A 136 10.33 5.23 3.82
N GLN A 137 10.79 6.01 4.79
CA GLN A 137 12.11 6.66 4.78
C GLN A 137 13.27 5.69 5.03
N GLN A 138 13.00 4.46 5.49
CA GLN A 138 14.04 3.48 5.77
C GLN A 138 14.25 2.57 4.54
N PRO A 139 15.46 2.48 3.97
CA PRO A 139 15.70 1.73 2.73
C PRO A 139 15.23 0.27 2.78
N LYS A 140 15.42 -0.42 3.91
CA LYS A 140 15.01 -1.82 4.09
C LYS A 140 13.51 -2.02 4.27
N MET A 141 12.75 -0.95 4.55
CA MET A 141 11.31 -1.00 4.81
C MET A 141 10.49 -0.25 3.75
N ALA A 142 11.15 0.47 2.84
CA ALA A 142 10.48 1.41 1.95
C ALA A 142 9.42 0.71 1.08
N SER A 143 9.78 -0.40 0.41
CA SER A 143 8.84 -1.13 -0.47
C SER A 143 7.66 -1.74 0.30
N VAL A 144 7.91 -2.36 1.46
CA VAL A 144 6.84 -2.96 2.27
C VAL A 144 5.91 -1.89 2.85
N SER A 145 6.47 -0.74 3.23
CA SER A 145 5.68 0.40 3.70
C SER A 145 4.84 1.01 2.59
N ALA A 146 5.40 1.15 1.38
CA ALA A 146 4.69 1.62 0.20
C ALA A 146 3.47 0.73 -0.14
N ASN A 147 3.66 -0.59 -0.14
CA ASN A 147 2.58 -1.55 -0.37
C ASN A 147 1.50 -1.51 0.72
N SER A 148 1.91 -1.35 1.98
CA SER A 148 0.99 -1.22 3.10
C SER A 148 0.21 0.09 3.02
N LEU A 149 0.88 1.19 2.71
CA LEU A 149 0.24 2.50 2.50
C LEU A 149 -0.75 2.47 1.33
N GLN A 150 -0.43 1.77 0.23
CA GLN A 150 -1.38 1.54 -0.87
C GLN A 150 -2.65 0.82 -0.39
N SER A 151 -2.50 -0.21 0.44
CA SER A 151 -3.62 -0.97 1.01
C SER A 151 -4.49 -0.10 1.92
N ILE A 152 -3.86 0.69 2.81
CA ILE A 152 -4.56 1.67 3.66
C ILE A 152 -5.29 2.71 2.82
N CYS A 153 -4.65 3.31 1.81
CA CYS A 153 -5.26 4.30 0.93
C CYS A 153 -6.50 3.76 0.22
N SER A 154 -6.44 2.50 -0.22
CA SER A 154 -7.53 1.86 -0.96
C SER A 154 -8.73 1.53 -0.06
N ALA A 155 -8.47 1.02 1.15
CA ALA A 155 -9.52 0.69 2.11
C ALA A 155 -10.13 1.95 2.75
N CYS A 156 -9.30 2.88 3.22
CA CYS A 156 -9.71 4.07 3.96
C CYS A 156 -10.06 5.27 3.06
N ARG A 157 -10.32 5.05 1.76
CA ARG A 157 -10.45 6.12 0.75
C ARG A 157 -11.43 7.23 1.11
N ASP A 158 -12.50 6.91 1.86
CA ASP A 158 -13.53 7.87 2.26
C ASP A 158 -13.08 8.80 3.41
N HIS A 159 -12.03 8.42 4.15
CA HIS A 159 -11.41 9.21 5.22
C HIS A 159 -10.09 9.89 4.79
N MET A 160 -9.59 9.59 3.60
CA MET A 160 -8.23 9.96 3.17
C MET A 160 -8.12 11.28 2.41
N ALA A 161 -9.25 11.91 2.04
CA ALA A 161 -9.24 13.17 1.30
C ALA A 161 -8.48 14.29 2.04
N VAL A 162 -8.57 14.35 3.38
CA VAL A 162 -7.86 15.33 4.21
C VAL A 162 -6.34 15.15 4.21
N HIS A 163 -5.86 13.95 3.89
CA HIS A 163 -4.44 13.62 3.84
C HIS A 163 -3.86 13.68 2.41
N PHE A 164 -4.68 14.03 1.41
CA PHE A 164 -4.30 13.97 0.00
C PHE A 164 -3.08 14.81 -0.34
N SER A 165 -2.96 16.02 0.22
CA SER A 165 -1.78 16.88 0.00
C SER A 165 -0.48 16.22 0.48
N GLY A 166 -0.51 15.54 1.63
CA GLY A 166 0.63 14.77 2.13
C GLY A 166 0.98 13.60 1.22
N LEU A 167 -0.02 12.91 0.67
CA LEU A 167 0.22 11.84 -0.31
C LEU A 167 0.86 12.37 -1.59
N VAL A 168 0.43 13.53 -2.08
CA VAL A 168 1.05 14.17 -3.25
C VAL A 168 2.53 14.49 -2.99
N GLN A 169 2.89 14.96 -1.78
CA GLN A 169 4.29 15.19 -1.41
C GLN A 169 5.13 13.90 -1.43
N ILE A 170 4.53 12.76 -1.04
CA ILE A 170 5.17 11.44 -1.17
C ILE A 170 5.39 11.11 -2.65
N ILE A 171 4.40 11.34 -3.51
CA ILE A 171 4.52 11.10 -4.95
C ILE A 171 5.58 12.01 -5.59
N GLN A 172 5.71 13.26 -5.16
CA GLN A 172 6.78 14.17 -5.60
C GLN A 172 8.16 13.65 -5.22
N SER A 173 8.27 12.99 -4.07
CA SER A 173 9.53 12.44 -3.54
C SER A 173 9.72 10.96 -3.87
N LEU A 174 8.84 10.37 -4.69
CA LEU A 174 8.72 8.91 -4.87
C LEU A 174 10.04 8.27 -5.31
N ASP A 175 10.72 8.94 -6.22
CA ASP A 175 11.98 8.51 -6.82
C ASP A 175 13.21 8.74 -5.93
N THR A 176 13.04 9.34 -4.75
CA THR A 176 14.09 9.48 -3.72
C THR A 176 14.08 8.31 -2.73
N PHE A 177 12.97 7.58 -2.62
CA PHE A 177 12.86 6.41 -1.75
C PHE A 177 13.48 5.18 -2.40
N SER A 178 13.98 4.25 -1.58
CA SER A 178 14.49 2.95 -2.06
C SER A 178 13.35 1.95 -2.30
N ILE A 179 12.40 2.32 -3.17
CA ILE A 179 11.26 1.48 -3.55
C ILE A 179 11.40 0.94 -4.97
N SER A 180 10.78 -0.22 -5.23
CA SER A 180 10.68 -0.75 -6.60
C SER A 180 9.64 0.04 -7.42
N ASN A 181 9.69 -0.09 -8.75
CA ASN A 181 8.71 0.59 -9.59
C ASN A 181 7.29 0.01 -9.40
N GLU A 182 7.17 -1.27 -9.09
CA GLU A 182 5.90 -1.93 -8.77
C GLU A 182 5.27 -1.32 -7.52
N ALA A 183 6.08 -1.06 -6.48
CA ALA A 183 5.62 -0.39 -5.26
C ALA A 183 5.23 1.07 -5.52
N ALA A 184 5.99 1.77 -6.38
CA ALA A 184 5.67 3.13 -6.83
C ALA A 184 4.31 3.20 -7.57
N ILE A 185 4.09 2.27 -8.51
CA ILE A 185 2.80 2.08 -9.20
C ILE A 185 1.68 1.77 -8.20
N GLY A 186 1.95 0.93 -7.20
CA GLY A 186 1.04 0.65 -6.09
C GLY A 186 0.62 1.92 -5.35
N LEU A 187 1.56 2.76 -4.94
CA LEU A 187 1.26 4.03 -4.28
C LEU A 187 0.40 4.94 -5.15
N LEU A 188 0.75 5.09 -6.44
CA LEU A 188 -0.05 5.86 -7.39
C LEU A 188 -1.47 5.33 -7.53
N LYS A 189 -1.65 4.01 -7.57
CA LYS A 189 -2.98 3.37 -7.52
C LYS A 189 -3.73 3.79 -6.25
N GLY A 190 -3.09 3.73 -5.08
CA GLY A 190 -3.70 4.14 -3.80
C GLY A 190 -4.16 5.60 -3.82
N VAL A 191 -3.31 6.52 -4.26
CA VAL A 191 -3.62 7.94 -4.39
C VAL A 191 -4.75 8.19 -5.39
N SER A 192 -4.76 7.46 -6.51
CA SER A 192 -5.78 7.59 -7.56
C SER A 192 -7.16 7.11 -7.12
N VAL A 193 -7.23 6.10 -6.24
CA VAL A 193 -8.48 5.66 -5.62
C VAL A 193 -9.05 6.75 -4.72
N ILE A 194 -8.21 7.47 -3.98
CA ILE A 194 -8.63 8.60 -3.13
C ILE A 194 -9.07 9.78 -3.99
N LEU A 195 -8.31 10.09 -5.05
CA LEU A 195 -8.64 11.12 -6.03
C LEU A 195 -10.06 10.94 -6.59
N GLY A 196 -10.45 9.71 -6.92
CA GLY A 196 -11.81 9.39 -7.41
C GLY A 196 -12.94 9.65 -6.39
N ARG A 197 -12.61 9.89 -5.12
CA ARG A 197 -13.55 10.20 -4.02
C ARG A 197 -13.55 11.67 -3.60
N MET A 198 -12.67 12.49 -4.18
CA MET A 198 -12.62 13.91 -3.89
C MET A 198 -13.82 14.67 -4.50
N PRO A 199 -14.13 15.88 -4.01
CA PRO A 199 -15.10 16.77 -4.66
C PRO A 199 -14.75 17.02 -6.13
N THR A 200 -15.75 16.94 -7.02
CA THR A 200 -15.61 16.98 -8.48
C THR A 200 -14.83 18.21 -8.98
N ASP A 201 -14.97 19.35 -8.31
CA ASP A 201 -14.28 20.60 -8.58
C ASP A 201 -12.76 20.56 -8.32
N GLN A 202 -12.30 19.63 -7.49
CA GLN A 202 -10.89 19.48 -7.12
C GLN A 202 -10.17 18.39 -7.93
N ILE A 203 -10.91 17.41 -8.45
CA ILE A 203 -10.34 16.24 -9.14
C ILE A 203 -9.44 16.65 -10.30
N GLN A 204 -9.88 17.61 -11.13
CA GLN A 204 -9.12 18.00 -12.32
C GLN A 204 -7.73 18.53 -11.94
N GLN A 205 -7.65 19.43 -10.96
CA GLN A 205 -6.39 20.02 -10.53
C GLN A 205 -5.49 19.00 -9.85
N ALA A 206 -6.05 18.21 -8.94
CA ALA A 206 -5.32 17.17 -8.22
C ALA A 206 -4.76 16.08 -9.16
N MET A 207 -5.55 15.68 -10.16
CA MET A 207 -5.11 14.73 -11.18
C MET A 207 -3.97 15.29 -12.04
N LYS A 208 -4.10 16.55 -12.45
CA LYS A 208 -3.07 17.23 -13.24
C LYS A 208 -1.74 17.25 -12.47
N GLU A 209 -1.77 17.57 -11.18
CA GLU A 209 -0.59 17.58 -10.33
C GLU A 209 0.12 16.23 -10.31
N ILE A 210 -0.59 15.13 -10.00
CA ILE A 210 0.02 13.80 -9.93
C ILE A 210 0.52 13.30 -11.30
N CYS A 211 -0.17 13.64 -12.40
CA CYS A 211 0.28 13.32 -13.76
C CYS A 211 1.55 14.10 -14.13
N TRP A 212 1.64 15.39 -13.77
CA TRP A 212 2.78 16.24 -14.14
C TRP A 212 4.08 15.82 -13.46
N ILE A 213 3.99 15.23 -12.27
CA ILE A 213 5.14 14.61 -11.59
C ILE A 213 5.75 13.50 -12.46
N GLN A 214 4.94 12.76 -13.22
CA GLN A 214 5.43 11.67 -14.09
C GLN A 214 5.80 12.16 -15.49
N ILE A 215 5.14 13.21 -15.98
CA ILE A 215 5.39 13.78 -17.32
C ILE A 215 6.67 14.60 -17.35
N THR A 216 6.97 15.35 -16.29
CA THR A 216 8.14 16.24 -16.29
C THR A 216 9.46 15.48 -16.55
N PRO A 217 9.73 14.35 -15.87
CA PRO A 217 10.88 13.52 -16.21
C PRO A 217 10.83 12.98 -17.64
N LEU A 218 9.66 12.54 -18.12
CA LEU A 218 9.47 12.04 -19.49
C LEU A 218 9.84 13.11 -20.53
N CYS A 219 9.38 14.35 -20.36
CA CYS A 219 9.74 15.46 -21.25
C CYS A 219 11.24 15.75 -21.21
N GLN A 220 11.87 15.71 -20.03
CA GLN A 220 13.31 15.91 -19.90
C GLN A 220 14.12 14.82 -20.63
N LEU A 221 13.64 13.58 -20.69
CA LEU A 221 14.29 12.52 -21.46
C LEU A 221 14.26 12.83 -22.96
N VAL A 222 13.15 13.37 -23.45
CA VAL A 222 12.96 13.77 -24.87
C VAL A 222 13.84 14.95 -25.22
N GLU A 223 13.74 16.03 -24.44
CA GLU A 223 14.43 17.30 -24.73
C GLU A 223 15.96 17.16 -24.73
N ASN A 224 16.49 16.25 -23.91
CA ASN A 224 17.93 16.02 -23.77
C ASN A 224 18.44 14.81 -24.58
N ASP A 225 17.60 14.19 -25.42
CA ASP A 225 17.95 13.01 -26.24
C ASP A 225 18.66 11.91 -25.41
N VAL A 226 18.11 11.62 -24.22
CA VAL A 226 18.73 10.70 -23.28
C VAL A 226 18.58 9.28 -23.80
N LYS A 227 19.69 8.55 -23.89
CA LYS A 227 19.67 7.14 -24.30
C LYS A 227 18.78 6.31 -23.38
N THR A 228 17.80 5.65 -23.98
CA THR A 228 16.90 4.73 -23.31
C THR A 228 17.65 3.49 -22.82
N GLU A 229 17.53 3.20 -21.53
CA GLU A 229 18.06 1.98 -20.90
C GLU A 229 16.99 1.31 -20.07
N LYS A 230 16.60 0.08 -20.46
CA LYS A 230 15.51 -0.67 -19.85
C LYS A 230 15.71 -0.86 -18.35
N GLY A 231 14.64 -0.66 -17.58
CA GLY A 231 14.66 -0.83 -16.13
C GLY A 231 15.36 0.29 -15.36
N THR A 232 15.74 1.38 -16.03
CA THR A 232 16.27 2.59 -15.40
C THR A 232 15.26 3.73 -15.50
N LYS A 233 15.56 4.87 -14.87
CA LYS A 233 14.76 6.10 -14.99
C LYS A 233 14.80 6.73 -16.38
N SER A 234 15.71 6.31 -17.26
CA SER A 234 15.70 6.72 -18.67
C SER A 234 14.81 5.86 -19.55
N ASP A 235 14.18 4.81 -19.01
CA ASP A 235 13.15 4.03 -19.69
C ASP A 235 11.80 4.77 -19.66
N PRO A 236 11.26 5.23 -20.80
CA PRO A 236 9.94 5.85 -20.86
C PRO A 236 8.82 4.96 -20.33
N ALA A 237 8.96 3.63 -20.45
CA ALA A 237 7.95 2.68 -19.99
C ALA A 237 7.66 2.84 -18.48
N LEU A 238 8.68 3.14 -17.69
CA LEU A 238 8.54 3.38 -16.25
C LEU A 238 7.52 4.49 -15.95
N TRP A 239 7.65 5.63 -16.63
CA TRP A 239 6.78 6.79 -16.43
C TRP A 239 5.39 6.58 -17.03
N LEU A 240 5.33 5.90 -18.17
CA LEU A 240 4.07 5.56 -18.84
C LEU A 240 3.22 4.56 -18.03
N ASP A 241 3.84 3.56 -17.40
CA ASP A 241 3.15 2.61 -16.53
C ASP A 241 2.56 3.30 -15.29
N ARG A 242 3.31 4.26 -14.73
CA ARG A 242 2.85 5.11 -13.63
C ARG A 242 1.66 5.98 -14.04
N LEU A 243 1.71 6.63 -15.21
CA LEU A 243 0.58 7.38 -15.77
C LEU A 243 -0.64 6.48 -16.03
N ALA A 244 -0.42 5.30 -16.60
CA ALA A 244 -1.46 4.32 -16.86
C ALA A 244 -2.16 3.89 -15.56
N ALA A 245 -1.41 3.69 -14.48
CA ALA A 245 -1.96 3.38 -13.17
C ALA A 245 -2.87 4.52 -12.64
N ILE A 246 -2.49 5.78 -12.83
CA ILE A 246 -3.30 6.93 -12.44
C ILE A 246 -4.65 6.90 -13.16
N PHE A 247 -4.63 6.76 -14.48
CA PHE A 247 -5.87 6.74 -15.28
C PHE A 247 -6.73 5.53 -14.98
N ARG A 248 -6.13 4.35 -14.81
CA ARG A 248 -6.85 3.09 -14.57
C ARG A 248 -7.60 3.08 -13.25
N HIS A 249 -7.08 3.76 -12.24
CA HIS A 249 -7.61 3.70 -10.87
C HIS A 249 -8.40 4.94 -10.44
N THR A 250 -8.35 6.03 -11.22
CA THR A 250 -9.18 7.21 -11.01
C THR A 250 -10.58 6.98 -11.57
N ASN A 251 -11.48 6.44 -10.74
CA ASN A 251 -12.88 6.22 -11.10
C ASN A 251 -13.77 7.25 -10.42
N VAL A 252 -14.36 8.15 -11.19
CA VAL A 252 -15.23 9.22 -10.70
C VAL A 252 -16.68 8.88 -11.03
N GLY A 253 -17.59 9.04 -10.07
CA GLY A 253 -19.02 9.01 -10.35
C GLY A 253 -19.43 10.30 -11.06
N VAL A 254 -19.84 10.22 -12.33
CA VAL A 254 -20.28 11.38 -13.12
C VAL A 254 -21.76 11.23 -13.44
N GLU A 255 -22.54 12.28 -13.20
CA GLU A 255 -23.95 12.33 -13.55
C GLU A 255 -24.15 12.37 -15.07
N ASN A 256 -25.29 11.83 -15.54
CA ASN A 256 -25.59 11.79 -16.97
C ASN A 256 -25.61 13.20 -17.59
N GLY A 257 -24.81 13.38 -18.65
CA GLY A 257 -24.73 14.63 -19.40
C GLY A 257 -23.65 15.61 -18.91
N GLN A 258 -22.93 15.28 -17.84
CA GLN A 258 -21.78 16.08 -17.41
C GLN A 258 -20.48 15.63 -18.10
N ILE A 259 -19.58 16.58 -18.32
CA ILE A 259 -18.22 16.34 -18.82
C ILE A 259 -17.44 15.62 -17.72
N HIS A 260 -16.69 14.58 -18.09
CA HIS A 260 -15.89 13.84 -17.12
C HIS A 260 -14.76 14.74 -16.57
N PRO A 261 -14.57 14.86 -15.24
CA PRO A 261 -13.58 15.78 -14.65
C PRO A 261 -12.14 15.53 -15.12
N CYS A 262 -11.83 14.27 -15.42
CA CYS A 262 -10.51 13.86 -15.92
C CYS A 262 -10.30 14.11 -17.42
N GLN A 263 -11.35 14.42 -18.20
CA GLN A 263 -11.26 14.50 -19.67
C GLN A 263 -10.24 15.54 -20.13
N GLY A 264 -10.22 16.72 -19.51
CA GLY A 264 -9.27 17.78 -19.85
C GLY A 264 -7.82 17.35 -19.61
N VAL A 265 -7.56 16.75 -18.43
CA VAL A 265 -6.22 16.27 -18.07
C VAL A 265 -5.77 15.16 -19.01
N ILE A 266 -6.62 14.15 -19.28
CA ILE A 266 -6.27 13.05 -20.19
C ILE A 266 -5.93 13.59 -21.59
N THR A 267 -6.72 14.53 -22.10
CA THR A 267 -6.48 15.14 -23.41
C THR A 267 -5.12 15.84 -23.47
N GLU A 268 -4.79 16.61 -22.42
CA GLU A 268 -3.51 17.30 -22.29
C GLU A 268 -2.33 16.31 -22.17
N VAL A 269 -2.45 15.30 -21.30
CA VAL A 269 -1.42 14.26 -21.11
C VAL A 269 -1.19 13.49 -22.41
N THR A 270 -2.25 13.04 -23.07
CA THR A 270 -2.14 12.27 -24.32
C THR A 270 -1.45 13.10 -25.40
N ALA A 271 -1.76 14.39 -25.53
CA ALA A 271 -1.07 15.26 -26.49
C ALA A 271 0.44 15.33 -26.22
N VAL A 272 0.85 15.47 -24.95
CA VAL A 272 2.26 15.48 -24.57
C VAL A 272 2.90 14.12 -24.86
N VAL A 273 2.28 13.03 -24.43
CA VAL A 273 2.81 11.66 -24.66
C VAL A 273 2.93 11.36 -26.15
N SER A 274 1.98 11.78 -26.99
CA SER A 274 2.05 11.61 -28.44
C SER A 274 3.23 12.35 -29.07
N LEU A 275 3.58 13.54 -28.59
CA LEU A 275 4.79 14.26 -29.03
C LEU A 275 6.07 13.52 -28.62
N THR A 276 6.02 12.79 -27.50
CA THR A 276 7.15 11.95 -27.09
C THR A 276 7.23 10.66 -27.92
N GLY A 277 6.10 10.08 -28.31
CA GLY A 277 5.96 8.73 -28.91
C GLY A 277 6.57 8.47 -30.28
N GLU A 278 7.35 9.38 -30.87
CA GLU A 278 8.07 9.15 -32.14
C GLU A 278 9.27 8.18 -32.00
N TRP A 279 9.47 7.56 -30.82
CA TRP A 279 10.55 6.62 -30.47
C TRP A 279 10.61 5.29 -31.27
N GLU A 280 9.66 5.01 -32.17
CA GLU A 280 9.61 3.76 -32.96
C GLU A 280 10.16 3.88 -34.40
N GLN A 281 10.83 4.98 -34.75
CA GLN A 281 11.58 5.10 -36.01
C GLN A 281 13.09 5.22 -35.77
#